data_AF-A0AAV8SRA0-F1
#
_entry.id   AF-A0AAV8SRA0-F1
#
_cell.length_a   1.000
_cell.length_b   1.000
_cell.length_c   1.000
_cell.angle_alpha   90.00
_cell.angle_beta   90.00
_cell.angle_gamma   90.00
#
_symmetry.space_group_name_H-M   'P 1'
#
loop_
_entity.id
_entity.type
_entity.pdbx_description
1 polymer ?
#
loop_
_entity_poly.entity_id
_entity_poly.type
_entity_poly.pdbx_seq_one_letter_code
_entity_poly.pdbx_strand_id
1 'polypeptide(L)'
;MKQTYSFTAAFGSLLLFVLTTVEARKYGLSFKPDKGVTSLSGYRNLNTTIVNSELKLSRGDRKARLTWNDFSEHGGSGKAECTEQFYPSSKRVVALSTELFRKKKTCGKTIKIYYKGKVAKAEVVDECAFKDGCKSNTIDASTGVWHDLGEHELGEVSVTWSKA
;
A
#
# COMPACT_ATOMS: atom_id res chain seq x y z
N MET A 1 -17.57 -34.83 -25.85
CA MET A 1 -16.10 -34.87 -25.87
C MET A 1 -15.61 -34.22 -27.16
N LYS A 2 -14.58 -33.37 -27.03
CA LYS A 2 -13.73 -32.74 -28.05
C LYS A 2 -14.28 -31.54 -28.84
N GLN A 3 -13.75 -30.38 -28.43
CA GLN A 3 -13.70 -29.11 -29.14
C GLN A 3 -13.10 -29.26 -30.55
N THR A 4 -13.56 -28.43 -31.48
CA THR A 4 -12.78 -27.98 -32.62
C THR A 4 -13.03 -26.49 -32.79
N TYR A 5 -11.97 -25.71 -32.59
CA TYR A 5 -11.93 -24.27 -32.83
C TYR A 5 -11.50 -24.04 -34.27
N SER A 6 -12.25 -23.24 -35.02
CA SER A 6 -11.81 -22.73 -36.31
C SER A 6 -11.63 -21.22 -36.20
N PHE A 7 -10.37 -20.79 -36.28
CA PHE A 7 -9.98 -19.40 -36.41
C PHE A 7 -10.09 -19.01 -37.90
N THR A 8 -11.00 -18.10 -38.22
CA THR A 8 -10.89 -17.26 -39.42
C THR A 8 -10.80 -15.82 -38.97
N ALA A 9 -9.58 -15.28 -38.98
CA ALA A 9 -9.34 -13.85 -38.86
C ALA A 9 -9.66 -13.20 -40.21
N ALA A 10 -10.51 -12.18 -40.21
CA ALA A 10 -10.65 -11.25 -41.32
C ALA A 10 -10.60 -9.81 -40.77
N PHE A 11 -9.65 -9.06 -41.31
CA PHE A 11 -9.33 -7.68 -40.99
C PHE A 11 -10.50 -6.75 -41.31
N GLY A 12 -10.75 -5.76 -40.44
CA GLY A 12 -11.80 -4.76 -40.67
C GLY A 12 -11.61 -3.53 -39.80
N SER A 13 -10.92 -2.54 -40.37
CA SER A 13 -10.59 -1.23 -39.82
C SER A 13 -11.79 -0.44 -39.27
N LEU A 14 -11.60 0.13 -38.08
CA LEU A 14 -11.99 1.49 -37.66
C LEU A 14 -13.24 2.12 -38.33
N LEU A 15 -14.44 1.89 -37.78
CA LEU A 15 -15.47 2.92 -37.49
C LEU A 15 -16.76 2.20 -37.02
N LEU A 16 -17.09 2.29 -35.74
CA LEU A 16 -18.48 2.23 -35.25
C LEU A 16 -18.46 2.85 -33.85
N PHE A 17 -18.42 4.18 -33.85
CA PHE A 17 -18.79 4.99 -32.70
C PHE A 17 -20.29 4.80 -32.42
N VAL A 18 -20.60 4.84 -31.12
CA VAL A 18 -21.93 5.06 -30.52
C VAL A 18 -22.89 3.87 -30.59
N LEU A 19 -23.09 3.21 -29.44
CA LEU A 19 -24.41 2.86 -28.86
C LEU A 19 -24.22 1.88 -27.67
N THR A 20 -23.87 2.39 -26.49
CA THR A 20 -24.08 1.68 -25.20
C THR A 20 -24.77 2.54 -24.15
N THR A 21 -25.53 3.58 -24.55
CA THR A 21 -26.35 4.38 -23.61
C THR A 21 -27.85 4.05 -23.65
N VAL A 22 -28.25 2.94 -24.26
CA VAL A 22 -29.67 2.53 -24.30
C VAL A 22 -29.88 1.23 -23.52
N GLU A 23 -29.53 1.23 -22.24
CA GLU A 23 -30.07 0.21 -21.31
C GLU A 23 -30.36 0.74 -19.90
N ALA A 24 -30.48 2.05 -19.73
CA ALA A 24 -30.99 2.66 -18.49
C ALA A 24 -32.50 2.99 -18.53
N ARG A 25 -33.16 2.85 -19.70
CA ARG A 25 -34.60 3.17 -19.84
C ARG A 25 -35.55 2.03 -19.47
N LYS A 26 -35.07 0.80 -19.33
CA LYS A 26 -35.90 -0.36 -18.99
C LYS A 26 -36.32 -0.40 -17.52
N TYR A 27 -35.67 0.39 -16.65
CA TYR A 27 -35.87 0.35 -15.18
C TYR A 27 -36.65 1.54 -14.60
N GLY A 28 -37.18 2.47 -15.42
CA GLY A 28 -38.08 3.52 -14.92
C GLY A 28 -37.50 4.44 -13.83
N LEU A 29 -36.17 4.56 -13.72
CA LEU A 29 -35.52 5.43 -12.74
C LEU A 29 -35.61 6.90 -13.19
N SER A 30 -36.69 7.55 -12.78
CA SER A 30 -36.84 9.01 -12.84
C SER A 30 -35.96 9.65 -11.78
N PHE A 31 -34.75 10.09 -12.14
CA PHE A 31 -33.95 10.97 -11.30
C PHE A 31 -34.60 12.36 -11.23
N LYS A 32 -35.32 12.64 -10.14
CA LYS A 32 -35.69 14.00 -9.78
C LYS A 32 -34.46 14.69 -9.21
N PRO A 33 -34.06 15.88 -9.70
CA PRO A 33 -33.04 16.68 -9.02
C PRO A 33 -33.58 17.06 -7.64
N ASP A 34 -32.85 16.68 -6.59
CA ASP A 34 -33.21 17.05 -5.22
C ASP A 34 -33.19 18.57 -5.10
N LYS A 35 -34.32 19.13 -4.68
CA LYS A 35 -34.46 20.55 -4.40
C LYS A 35 -33.55 20.88 -3.22
N GLY A 36 -32.74 21.91 -3.41
CA GLY A 36 -31.80 22.41 -2.41
C GLY A 36 -32.43 22.50 -1.02
N VAL A 37 -31.68 22.02 -0.03
CA VAL A 37 -32.05 22.11 1.38
C VAL A 37 -32.05 23.59 1.79
N THR A 38 -33.24 24.17 1.87
CA THR A 38 -33.52 25.43 2.55
C THR A 38 -33.93 25.13 3.98
N SER A 39 -33.04 25.33 4.95
CA SER A 39 -33.30 25.76 6.34
C SER A 39 -32.14 25.36 7.25
N LEU A 40 -31.33 26.33 7.66
CA LEU A 40 -30.32 26.20 8.71
C LEU A 40 -30.93 26.66 10.04
N SER A 41 -31.78 25.83 10.65
CA SER A 41 -32.39 26.12 11.95
C SER A 41 -32.36 24.91 12.90
N GLY A 42 -31.27 24.15 12.94
CA GLY A 42 -31.21 23.01 13.84
C GLY A 42 -29.86 22.32 14.09
N TYR A 43 -28.82 22.56 13.30
CA TYR A 43 -27.52 21.92 13.53
C TYR A 43 -26.70 22.69 14.57
N ARG A 44 -26.87 22.34 15.85
CA ARG A 44 -25.93 22.70 16.91
C ARG A 44 -24.65 21.87 16.75
N ASN A 45 -23.54 22.58 16.51
CA ASN A 45 -22.15 22.17 16.71
C ASN A 45 -21.69 20.85 16.06
N LEU A 46 -21.54 20.84 14.74
CA LEU A 46 -20.55 19.96 14.10
C LEU A 46 -19.28 20.79 13.88
N ASN A 47 -18.29 20.55 14.73
CA ASN A 47 -16.97 21.15 14.60
C ASN A 47 -16.36 20.75 13.25
N THR A 48 -16.16 21.75 12.41
CA THR A 48 -15.60 21.71 11.07
C THR A 48 -14.36 20.83 10.96
N THR A 49 -14.44 19.74 10.19
CA THR A 49 -13.42 19.47 9.15
C THR A 49 -14.06 18.57 8.10
N ILE A 50 -14.41 19.16 6.95
CA ILE A 50 -14.48 18.41 5.69
C ILE A 50 -13.05 17.93 5.45
N VAL A 51 -12.77 16.70 5.85
CA VAL A 51 -11.49 16.06 5.54
C VAL A 51 -11.54 15.72 4.06
N ASN A 52 -10.88 16.56 3.26
CA ASN A 52 -10.33 16.11 1.97
C ASN A 52 -9.68 14.75 2.21
N SER A 53 -9.95 13.80 1.33
CA SER A 53 -9.74 12.36 1.45
C SER A 53 -8.26 11.89 1.53
N GLU A 54 -7.37 12.72 2.06
CA GLU A 54 -6.00 12.33 2.38
C GLU A 54 -5.90 12.00 3.87
N LEU A 55 -5.48 10.77 4.15
CA LEU A 55 -5.23 10.21 5.46
C LEU A 55 -4.49 11.24 6.35
N LYS A 56 -5.18 11.83 7.33
CA LYS A 56 -4.54 12.70 8.33
C LYS A 56 -3.48 11.86 9.07
N LEU A 57 -2.20 12.13 8.78
CA LEU A 57 -1.07 11.63 9.57
C LEU A 57 -1.35 11.93 11.04
N SER A 58 -1.42 10.88 11.87
CA SER A 58 -1.63 11.05 13.31
C SER A 58 -0.34 11.54 13.97
N ARG A 59 -0.45 12.11 15.18
CA ARG A 59 0.70 12.62 15.93
C ARG A 59 1.66 11.48 16.25
N GLY A 60 2.81 11.44 15.56
CA GLY A 60 3.83 10.41 15.72
C GLY A 60 4.04 9.52 14.49
N ASP A 61 3.19 9.67 13.47
CA ASP A 61 3.39 9.04 12.18
C ASP A 61 4.48 9.75 11.37
N ARG A 62 5.27 8.97 10.65
CA ARG A 62 6.45 9.41 9.91
C ARG A 62 6.36 8.93 8.47
N LYS A 63 6.74 9.77 7.51
CA LYS A 63 6.91 9.32 6.11
C LYS A 63 8.18 8.50 5.98
N ALA A 64 8.19 7.49 5.12
CA ALA A 64 9.38 6.74 4.72
C ALA A 64 9.24 6.21 3.29
N ARG A 65 10.36 5.80 2.70
CA ARG A 65 10.35 4.94 1.51
C ARG A 65 10.31 3.49 1.97
N LEU A 66 9.36 2.73 1.45
CA LEU A 66 9.31 1.29 1.61
C LEU A 66 9.93 0.65 0.37
N THR A 67 10.91 -0.21 0.60
CA THR A 67 11.58 -1.01 -0.43
C THR A 67 11.48 -2.50 -0.07
N TRP A 68 11.85 -3.36 -1.00
CA TRP A 68 11.80 -4.81 -0.80
C TRP A 68 13.19 -5.36 -0.50
N ASN A 69 13.27 -6.25 0.49
CA ASN A 69 14.46 -7.03 0.79
C ASN A 69 14.13 -8.50 1.04
N ASP A 70 15.02 -9.39 0.58
CA ASP A 70 14.97 -10.82 0.88
C ASP A 70 15.89 -11.14 2.07
N PHE A 71 15.28 -11.45 3.22
CA PHE A 71 15.97 -11.79 4.47
C PHE A 71 16.33 -13.28 4.58
N SER A 72 16.12 -14.06 3.53
CA SER A 72 16.42 -15.49 3.51
C SER A 72 17.93 -15.75 3.33
N GLU A 73 18.34 -16.98 3.58
CA GLU A 73 19.72 -17.43 3.37
C GLU A 73 20.21 -17.25 1.93
N HIS A 74 19.29 -17.18 0.97
CA HIS A 74 19.59 -17.02 -0.46
C HIS A 74 19.34 -15.59 -0.96
N GLY A 75 18.98 -14.65 -0.09
CA GLY A 75 18.62 -13.26 -0.44
C GLY A 75 19.80 -12.30 -0.59
N GLY A 76 21.01 -12.71 -0.21
CA GLY A 76 22.24 -11.93 -0.39
C GLY A 76 22.50 -10.85 0.67
N SER A 77 21.54 -10.51 1.54
CA SER A 77 21.71 -9.52 2.61
C SER A 77 22.48 -10.04 3.84
N GLY A 78 22.75 -11.34 3.91
CA GLY A 78 23.32 -11.97 5.10
C GLY A 78 22.32 -12.09 6.25
N LYS A 79 22.83 -12.44 7.43
CA LYS A 79 22.03 -12.58 8.65
C LYS A 79 21.66 -11.21 9.21
N ALA A 80 20.46 -11.11 9.79
CA ALA A 80 19.94 -9.87 10.32
C ALA A 80 20.72 -9.40 11.57
N GLU A 81 21.11 -8.12 11.60
CA GLU A 81 21.99 -7.51 12.61
C GLU A 81 21.46 -7.58 14.07
N CYS A 82 20.14 -7.70 14.27
CA CYS A 82 19.57 -7.82 15.61
C CYS A 82 19.65 -9.23 16.19
N THR A 83 19.66 -10.27 15.35
CA THR A 83 19.39 -11.66 15.78
C THR A 83 20.39 -12.68 15.28
N GLU A 84 21.26 -12.33 14.32
CA GLU A 84 22.23 -13.24 13.69
C GLU A 84 21.54 -14.44 13.00
N GLN A 85 20.36 -14.21 12.45
CA GLN A 85 19.51 -15.22 11.81
C GLN A 85 18.97 -14.74 10.46
N PHE A 86 18.59 -15.70 9.63
CA PHE A 86 17.81 -15.48 8.41
C PHE A 86 16.31 -15.57 8.73
N TYR A 87 15.47 -14.97 7.88
CA TYR A 87 14.02 -15.03 7.99
C TYR A 87 13.38 -15.51 6.68
N PRO A 88 12.34 -16.37 6.74
CA PRO A 88 11.60 -16.73 5.55
C PRO A 88 10.85 -15.51 5.01
N SER A 89 10.69 -15.42 3.69
CA SER A 89 10.05 -14.29 3.01
C SER A 89 8.63 -13.97 3.50
N SER A 90 7.91 -14.96 4.06
CA SER A 90 6.56 -14.81 4.62
C SER A 90 6.53 -14.18 6.02
N LYS A 91 7.66 -14.14 6.74
CA LYS A 91 7.75 -13.48 8.05
C LYS A 91 7.64 -11.97 7.86
N ARG A 92 6.90 -11.27 8.73
CA ARG A 92 6.78 -9.80 8.70
C ARG A 92 7.94 -9.14 9.45
N VAL A 93 9.04 -8.95 8.74
CA VAL A 93 10.25 -8.30 9.25
C VAL A 93 10.69 -7.16 8.35
N VAL A 94 11.42 -6.21 8.94
CA VAL A 94 12.01 -5.07 8.25
C VAL A 94 13.44 -4.78 8.70
N ALA A 95 14.22 -4.22 7.78
CA ALA A 95 15.43 -3.47 8.06
C ALA A 95 15.11 -1.97 8.09
N LEU A 96 15.70 -1.24 9.03
CA LEU A 96 15.57 0.21 9.08
C LEU A 96 16.86 0.88 8.64
N SER A 97 16.77 2.00 7.93
CA SER A 97 17.96 2.79 7.59
C SER A 97 18.73 3.21 8.86
N THR A 98 20.05 3.40 8.76
CA THR A 98 20.96 3.62 9.92
C THR A 98 20.43 4.59 10.99
N GLU A 99 19.89 5.73 10.59
CA GLU A 99 19.34 6.74 11.49
C GLU A 99 18.02 6.32 12.17
N LEU A 100 17.24 5.47 11.50
CA LEU A 100 16.01 4.87 12.03
C LEU A 100 16.30 3.69 12.95
N PHE A 101 17.32 2.90 12.62
CA PHE A 101 17.79 1.74 13.40
C PHE A 101 18.38 2.13 14.76
N ARG A 102 18.98 3.33 14.82
CA ARG A 102 19.47 3.97 16.06
C ARG A 102 20.44 3.09 16.86
N LYS A 103 21.42 2.48 16.19
CA LYS A 103 22.43 1.60 16.80
C LYS A 103 21.76 0.47 17.62
N LYS A 104 20.94 -0.34 16.95
CA LYS A 104 20.16 -1.46 17.54
C LYS A 104 19.08 -1.09 18.55
N LYS A 105 18.84 0.19 18.87
CA LYS A 105 17.81 0.59 19.85
C LYS A 105 16.39 0.27 19.41
N THR A 106 16.16 0.03 18.12
CA THR A 106 14.87 -0.41 17.59
C THR A 106 14.75 -1.91 17.38
N CYS A 107 15.81 -2.70 17.63
CA CYS A 107 15.75 -4.15 17.48
C CYS A 107 14.60 -4.76 18.29
N GLY A 108 13.89 -5.71 17.67
CA GLY A 108 12.74 -6.40 18.25
C GLY A 108 11.52 -5.52 18.50
N LYS A 109 11.54 -4.24 18.09
CA LYS A 109 10.36 -3.36 18.18
C LYS A 109 9.47 -3.59 16.96
N THR A 110 8.17 -3.58 17.20
CA THR A 110 7.18 -3.64 16.13
C THR A 110 6.84 -2.23 15.65
N ILE A 111 6.74 -2.07 14.34
CA ILE A 111 6.22 -0.88 13.68
C ILE A 111 4.94 -1.20 12.92
N LYS A 112 4.13 -0.18 12.69
CA LYS A 112 2.97 -0.20 11.79
C LYS A 112 3.31 0.59 10.55
N ILE A 113 3.09 0.01 9.37
CA ILE A 113 3.31 0.63 8.07
C ILE A 113 1.95 0.80 7.41
N TYR A 114 1.66 2.00 6.93
CA TYR A 114 0.38 2.40 6.34
C TYR A 114 0.60 2.73 4.87
N TYR A 115 -0.19 2.11 4.01
CA TYR A 115 -0.14 2.32 2.57
C TYR A 115 -1.51 2.03 1.94
N LYS A 116 -2.03 2.95 1.12
CA LYS A 116 -3.32 2.82 0.41
C LYS A 116 -4.48 2.28 1.27
N GLY A 117 -4.59 2.73 2.52
CA GLY A 117 -5.66 2.30 3.46
C GLY A 117 -5.45 0.92 4.08
N LYS A 118 -4.31 0.26 3.83
CA LYS A 118 -3.88 -0.99 4.45
C LYS A 118 -2.82 -0.74 5.52
N VAL A 119 -2.69 -1.69 6.44
CA VAL A 119 -1.73 -1.63 7.54
C VAL A 119 -1.00 -2.96 7.67
N ALA A 120 0.32 -2.93 7.63
CA ALA A 120 1.17 -4.06 7.97
C ALA A 120 1.85 -3.82 9.33
N LYS A 121 1.99 -4.87 10.13
CA LYS A 121 2.81 -4.87 11.35
C LYS A 121 4.06 -5.66 11.09
N ALA A 122 5.22 -5.09 11.39
CA ALA A 122 6.50 -5.75 11.16
C ALA A 122 7.47 -5.54 12.33
N GLU A 123 8.28 -6.55 12.60
CA GLU A 123 9.37 -6.49 13.58
C GLU A 123 10.65 -5.95 12.93
N VAL A 124 11.34 -5.04 13.61
CA VAL A 124 12.64 -4.54 13.19
C VAL A 124 13.71 -5.55 13.57
N VAL A 125 14.36 -6.13 12.57
CA VAL A 125 15.36 -7.19 12.76
C VAL A 125 16.74 -6.82 12.22
N ASP A 126 16.85 -5.77 11.42
CA ASP A 126 18.09 -5.49 10.70
C ASP A 126 18.33 -3.99 10.46
N GLU A 127 19.57 -3.67 10.09
CA GLU A 127 20.00 -2.36 9.63
C GLU A 127 20.16 -2.36 8.10
N CYS A 128 19.50 -1.41 7.45
CA CYS A 128 19.77 -1.07 6.06
C CYS A 128 20.86 0.01 6.05
N ALA A 129 22.13 -0.41 6.02
CA ALA A 129 23.24 0.52 6.25
C ALA A 129 23.59 1.34 5.00
N PHE A 130 23.94 2.61 5.19
CA PHE A 130 24.29 3.51 4.08
C PHE A 130 25.51 3.04 3.26
N LYS A 131 26.47 2.39 3.92
CA LYS A 131 27.66 1.80 3.27
C LYS A 131 27.31 0.70 2.28
N ASP A 132 26.14 0.06 2.45
CA ASP A 132 25.64 -1.03 1.63
C ASP A 132 24.63 -0.51 0.58
N GLY A 133 24.59 0.80 0.37
CA GLY A 133 23.76 1.46 -0.66
C GLY A 133 22.37 1.89 -0.18
N CYS A 134 22.04 1.70 1.10
CA CYS A 134 20.75 2.13 1.62
C CYS A 134 20.61 3.65 1.61
N LYS A 135 19.44 4.14 1.23
CA LYS A 135 19.09 5.57 1.29
C LYS A 135 18.57 5.94 2.70
N SER A 136 18.69 7.21 3.08
CA SER A 136 18.11 7.76 4.33
C SER A 136 16.59 7.67 4.33
N ASN A 137 15.99 7.35 5.48
CA ASN A 137 14.56 7.22 5.71
C ASN A 137 13.90 6.08 4.91
N THR A 138 14.60 4.94 4.85
CA THR A 138 14.15 3.68 4.21
C THR A 138 13.66 2.68 5.24
N ILE A 139 12.62 1.93 4.88
CA ILE A 139 12.20 0.68 5.50
C ILE A 139 12.33 -0.39 4.42
N ASP A 140 13.27 -1.31 4.59
CA ASP A 140 13.43 -2.46 3.71
C ASP A 140 12.60 -3.62 4.23
N ALA A 141 11.63 -4.09 3.45
CA ALA A 141 10.58 -4.96 3.95
C ALA A 141 10.52 -6.30 3.21
N SER A 142 10.29 -7.34 4.01
CA SER A 142 10.04 -8.70 3.53
C SER A 142 8.77 -8.80 2.69
N THR A 143 8.69 -9.82 1.83
CA THR A 143 7.51 -10.12 1.00
C THR A 143 6.23 -10.24 1.82
N GLY A 144 6.28 -10.78 3.04
CA GLY A 144 5.14 -10.87 3.95
C GLY A 144 4.54 -9.51 4.34
N VAL A 145 5.37 -8.47 4.45
CA VAL A 145 4.91 -7.10 4.71
C VAL A 145 4.21 -6.53 3.48
N TRP A 146 4.81 -6.68 2.29
CA TRP A 146 4.23 -6.24 1.02
C TRP A 146 2.87 -6.90 0.75
N HIS A 147 2.77 -8.21 1.01
CA HIS A 147 1.52 -8.95 0.93
C HIS A 147 0.43 -8.36 1.83
N ASP A 148 0.74 -8.03 3.10
CA ASP A 148 -0.24 -7.44 4.03
C ASP A 148 -0.69 -6.03 3.61
N LEU A 149 0.14 -5.32 2.83
CA LEU A 149 -0.22 -4.04 2.22
C LEU A 149 -1.01 -4.19 0.91
N GLY A 150 -1.20 -5.42 0.42
CA GLY A 150 -1.92 -5.69 -0.83
C GLY A 150 -1.14 -5.30 -2.09
N GLU A 151 0.19 -5.22 -2.00
CA GLU A 151 1.05 -4.92 -3.13
C GLU A 151 1.87 -6.16 -3.53
N HIS A 152 1.79 -6.50 -4.80
CA HIS A 152 2.46 -7.66 -5.39
C HIS A 152 3.59 -7.27 -6.35
N GLU A 153 3.59 -6.02 -6.83
CA GLU A 153 4.71 -5.46 -7.59
C GLU A 153 5.71 -4.83 -6.62
N LEU A 154 6.80 -5.54 -6.40
CA LEU A 154 7.87 -5.12 -5.49
C LEU A 154 8.65 -3.95 -6.11
N GLY A 155 8.95 -2.93 -5.31
CA GLY A 155 9.63 -1.73 -5.77
C GLY A 155 9.86 -0.73 -4.65
N GLU A 156 9.87 0.56 -4.97
CA GLU A 156 9.98 1.66 -4.00
C GLU A 156 8.64 2.42 -3.94
N VAL A 157 8.01 2.50 -2.77
CA VAL A 157 6.78 3.28 -2.57
C VAL A 157 6.90 4.22 -1.38
N SER A 158 6.17 5.33 -1.41
CA SER A 158 6.06 6.23 -0.25
C SER A 158 5.02 5.70 0.72
N VAL A 159 5.42 5.52 1.98
CA VAL A 159 4.56 5.05 3.07
C VAL A 159 4.54 6.01 4.24
N THR A 160 3.57 5.80 5.12
CA THR A 160 3.58 6.35 6.47
C THR A 160 3.85 5.21 7.45
N TRP A 161 4.51 5.46 8.58
CA TRP A 161 4.71 4.46 9.62
C TRP A 161 4.78 5.06 11.02
N SER A 162 4.50 4.23 12.03
CA SER A 162 4.67 4.58 13.44
C SER A 162 5.12 3.38 14.26
N LYS A 163 5.52 3.62 15.50
CA LYS A 163 5.72 2.55 16.48
C LYS A 163 4.36 1.88 16.76
N ALA A 164 4.36 0.56 16.91
CA ALA A 164 3.14 -0.19 17.17
C ALA A 164 2.59 0.00 18.58
#